data_AF-I1SKH2-F1
#
_entry.id   AF-I1SKH2-F1
#
_cell.length_a   1.000
_cell.length_b   1.000
_cell.length_c   1.000
_cell.angle_alpha   90.00
_cell.angle_beta   90.00
_cell.angle_gamma   90.00
#
_symmetry.space_group_name_H-M   'P 1'
#
loop_
_entity.id
_entity.type
_entity.pdbx_description
1 polymer ?
#
loop_
_entity_poly.entity_id
_entity_poly.type
_entity_poly.pdbx_seq_one_letter_code
_entity_poly.pdbx_strand_id
1 'polypeptide(L)'
;MEKFLILKLTLLSVLQLKVLCSSLDESKLLNAKLLKYDKRVIPKENKDTPISVKIGFQMRYISSLDEETNTLNVEGWLLMKWKDADLQWDPEEFGGVKELYIDSSDIWTPDIALYESSSADNFFPRAQVKLIARNTGEVLWVPPVSFQTICPLVPNSYEQRCNLTLGSWVRSIRDIDVHPDPDTDPDGESFVRVHQKWELIDVNIIRKDAIYSCCPENYPSIVHTLHFKLREARGQRSPQVAVYCNH
;
A
#
# COMPACT_ATOMS: atom_id res chain seq x y z
N MET A 1 3.45 -3.52 -65.21
CA MET A 1 4.18 -3.33 -63.95
C MET A 1 3.48 -2.38 -62.98
N GLU A 2 2.64 -1.44 -63.44
CA GLU A 2 1.96 -0.46 -62.56
C GLU A 2 0.88 -1.04 -61.63
N LYS A 3 0.19 -2.13 -62.00
CA LYS A 3 -0.87 -2.73 -61.18
C LYS A 3 -0.36 -3.35 -59.86
N PHE A 4 0.89 -3.81 -59.82
CA PHE A 4 1.51 -4.38 -58.60
C PHE A 4 1.99 -3.30 -57.63
N LEU A 5 2.27 -2.09 -58.11
CA LEU A 5 2.74 -0.98 -57.28
C LEU A 5 1.56 -0.35 -56.51
N ILE A 6 0.39 -0.25 -57.14
CA ILE A 6 -0.85 0.24 -56.53
C ILE A 6 -1.36 -0.74 -55.44
N LEU A 7 -1.20 -2.05 -55.65
CA LEU A 7 -1.58 -3.07 -54.66
C LEU A 7 -0.67 -3.05 -53.41
N LYS A 8 0.62 -2.73 -53.57
CA LYS A 8 1.54 -2.54 -52.44
C LYS A 8 1.30 -1.23 -51.70
N LEU A 9 0.98 -0.14 -52.40
CA LEU A 9 0.66 1.16 -51.80
C LEU A 9 -0.65 1.14 -50.99
N THR A 10 -1.64 0.35 -51.41
CA THR A 10 -2.89 0.15 -50.66
C THR A 10 -2.71 -0.79 -49.46
N LEU A 11 -1.84 -1.81 -49.54
CA LEU A 11 -1.53 -2.64 -48.37
C LEU A 11 -0.75 -1.88 -47.29
N LEU A 12 0.09 -0.92 -47.68
CA LEU A 12 0.82 -0.04 -46.76
C LEU A 12 -0.07 1.02 -46.10
N SER A 13 -1.14 1.51 -46.76
CA SER A 13 -2.09 2.45 -46.15
C SER A 13 -3.04 1.76 -45.16
N VAL A 14 -3.37 0.49 -45.36
CA VAL A 14 -4.15 -0.32 -44.39
C VAL A 14 -3.30 -0.66 -43.15
N LEU A 15 -1.97 -0.75 -43.28
CA LEU A 15 -1.07 -1.00 -42.15
C LEU A 15 -0.86 0.22 -41.24
N GLN A 16 -1.20 1.44 -41.69
CA GLN A 16 -1.03 2.67 -40.89
C GLN A 16 -2.26 3.08 -40.08
N LEU A 17 -3.40 2.36 -40.17
CA LEU A 17 -4.61 2.68 -39.40
C LEU A 17 -4.68 2.05 -38.00
N LYS A 18 -3.74 1.18 -37.61
CA LYS A 18 -3.80 0.49 -36.29
C LYS A 18 -3.24 1.30 -35.12
N VAL A 19 -2.63 2.46 -35.36
CA VAL A 19 -1.88 3.20 -34.33
C VAL A 19 -2.67 4.38 -33.74
N LEU A 20 -3.85 4.69 -34.26
CA LEU A 20 -4.67 5.82 -33.79
C LEU A 20 -5.82 5.46 -32.84
N CYS A 21 -6.00 4.17 -32.50
CA CYS A 21 -7.23 3.69 -31.84
C CYS A 21 -7.11 3.42 -30.33
N SER A 22 -5.90 3.23 -29.78
CA SER A 22 -5.78 2.81 -28.37
C SER A 22 -6.30 3.85 -27.37
N SER A 23 -6.02 5.13 -27.61
CA SER A 23 -6.49 6.21 -26.72
C SER A 23 -8.02 6.42 -26.79
N LEU A 24 -8.63 6.13 -27.93
CA LEU A 24 -10.09 6.18 -28.11
C LEU A 24 -10.77 5.01 -27.39
N ASP A 25 -10.20 3.81 -27.47
CA ASP A 25 -10.72 2.61 -26.82
C ASP A 25 -10.63 2.73 -25.29
N GLU A 26 -9.51 3.23 -24.76
CA GLU A 26 -9.37 3.55 -23.32
C GLU A 26 -10.38 4.60 -22.87
N SER A 27 -10.54 5.69 -23.63
CA SER A 27 -11.51 6.74 -23.31
C SER A 27 -12.95 6.22 -23.33
N LYS A 28 -13.29 5.36 -24.28
CA LYS A 28 -14.61 4.72 -24.38
C LYS A 28 -14.85 3.81 -23.17
N LEU A 29 -13.88 2.99 -22.80
CA LEU A 29 -13.96 2.10 -21.63
C LEU A 29 -14.11 2.90 -20.34
N LEU A 30 -13.30 3.94 -20.14
CA LEU A 30 -13.35 4.81 -18.96
C LEU A 30 -14.74 5.43 -18.80
N ASN A 31 -15.30 6.00 -19.88
CA ASN A 31 -16.65 6.56 -19.85
C ASN A 31 -17.71 5.48 -19.56
N ALA A 32 -17.61 4.32 -20.20
CA ALA A 32 -18.57 3.23 -20.02
C ALA A 32 -18.61 2.72 -18.57
N LYS A 33 -17.45 2.67 -17.90
CA LYS A 33 -17.33 2.24 -16.51
C LYS A 33 -17.67 3.33 -15.52
N LEU A 34 -17.07 4.51 -15.63
CA LEU A 34 -17.15 5.54 -14.60
C LEU A 34 -18.45 6.34 -14.61
N LEU A 35 -19.17 6.46 -15.73
CA LEU A 35 -20.43 7.24 -15.78
C LEU A 35 -21.53 6.70 -14.85
N LYS A 36 -21.52 5.40 -14.55
CA LYS A 36 -22.52 4.74 -13.68
C LYS A 36 -21.95 4.31 -12.34
N TYR A 37 -20.66 4.54 -12.11
CA TYR A 37 -19.98 4.07 -10.93
C TYR A 37 -20.27 5.01 -9.75
N ASP A 38 -20.84 4.49 -8.67
CA ASP A 38 -21.06 5.25 -7.43
C ASP A 38 -20.00 4.89 -6.39
N LYS A 39 -18.93 5.69 -6.32
CA LYS A 39 -17.81 5.50 -5.39
C LYS A 39 -18.17 5.53 -3.90
N ARG A 40 -19.39 5.91 -3.54
CA ARG A 40 -19.87 5.89 -2.15
C ARG A 40 -20.38 4.51 -1.74
N VAL A 41 -20.61 3.63 -2.70
CA VAL A 41 -21.11 2.27 -2.51
C VAL A 41 -19.93 1.31 -2.57
N ILE A 42 -19.88 0.37 -1.63
CA ILE A 42 -18.85 -0.68 -1.63
C ILE A 42 -19.12 -1.66 -2.79
N PRO A 43 -18.15 -1.91 -3.69
CA PRO A 43 -18.37 -2.68 -4.92
C PRO A 43 -18.30 -4.19 -4.68
N LYS A 44 -19.18 -4.71 -3.82
CA LYS A 44 -19.27 -6.13 -3.49
C LYS A 44 -19.93 -6.92 -4.62
N GLU A 45 -19.42 -8.12 -4.88
CA GLU A 45 -20.06 -9.08 -5.81
C GLU A 45 -21.42 -9.57 -5.28
N ASN A 46 -21.51 -9.84 -3.97
CA ASN A 46 -22.74 -10.21 -3.27
C ASN A 46 -22.82 -9.50 -1.92
N LYS A 47 -24.04 -9.24 -1.41
CA LYS A 47 -24.24 -8.51 -0.15
C LYS A 47 -23.56 -9.18 1.06
N ASP A 48 -23.56 -10.51 1.07
CA ASP A 48 -23.11 -11.33 2.20
C ASP A 48 -21.61 -11.64 2.18
N THR A 49 -20.91 -11.32 1.08
CA THR A 49 -19.47 -11.58 0.92
C THR A 49 -18.68 -10.30 1.16
N PRO A 50 -17.74 -10.28 2.12
CA PRO A 50 -16.87 -9.12 2.32
C PRO A 50 -15.90 -8.94 1.15
N ILE A 51 -15.43 -7.71 0.94
CA ILE A 51 -14.30 -7.46 0.05
C ILE A 51 -13.02 -7.88 0.78
N SER A 52 -12.27 -8.79 0.16
CA SER A 52 -10.93 -9.11 0.62
C SER A 52 -9.97 -8.01 0.18
N VAL A 53 -9.31 -7.37 1.14
CA VAL A 53 -8.31 -6.33 0.89
C VAL A 53 -6.96 -6.83 1.37
N LYS A 54 -6.01 -7.01 0.45
CA LYS A 54 -4.62 -7.31 0.81
C LYS A 54 -3.88 -6.01 1.08
N ILE A 55 -3.23 -5.93 2.23
CA ILE A 55 -2.50 -4.76 2.70
C ILE A 55 -1.02 -5.13 2.84
N GLY A 56 -0.18 -4.32 2.23
CA GLY A 56 1.26 -4.35 2.43
C GLY A 56 1.78 -2.97 2.76
N PHE A 57 2.80 -2.88 3.61
CA PHE A 57 3.54 -1.64 3.82
C PHE A 57 5.00 -1.85 3.44
N GLN A 58 5.42 -1.22 2.34
CA GLN A 58 6.80 -1.23 1.92
C GLN A 58 7.50 0.02 2.49
N MET A 59 8.29 -0.19 3.53
CA MET A 59 9.01 0.90 4.18
C MET A 59 10.13 1.42 3.28
N ARG A 60 10.25 2.74 3.18
CA ARG A 60 11.30 3.41 2.39
C ARG A 60 12.38 3.97 3.30
N TYR A 61 12.02 4.78 4.28
CA TYR A 61 12.98 5.29 5.26
C TYR A 61 12.28 5.72 6.55
N ILE A 62 13.07 5.85 7.60
CA ILE A 62 12.58 6.22 8.93
C ILE A 62 13.06 7.63 9.21
N SER A 63 12.12 8.57 9.21
CA SER A 63 12.40 9.99 9.33
C SER A 63 12.88 10.33 10.75
N SER A 64 12.20 9.81 11.77
CA SER A 64 12.61 9.98 13.17
C SER A 64 11.97 8.96 14.10
N LEU A 65 12.69 8.68 15.19
CA LEU A 65 12.16 8.04 16.40
C LEU A 65 12.42 9.00 17.55
N ASP A 66 11.37 9.70 17.99
CA ASP A 66 11.44 10.75 19.00
C ASP A 66 11.15 10.17 20.39
N GLU A 67 12.16 10.23 21.26
CA GLU A 67 12.11 9.72 22.62
C GLU A 67 11.37 10.66 23.60
N GLU A 68 11.28 11.95 23.29
CA GLU A 68 10.56 12.92 24.11
C GLU A 68 9.05 12.83 23.86
N THR A 69 8.66 12.68 22.60
CA THR A 69 7.25 12.63 22.19
C THR A 69 6.71 11.21 22.00
N ASN A 70 7.55 10.18 22.18
CA ASN A 70 7.18 8.77 21.92
C ASN A 70 6.55 8.59 20.54
N THR A 71 7.16 9.19 19.52
CA THR A 71 6.60 9.24 18.17
C THR A 71 7.59 8.67 17.16
N LEU A 72 7.12 7.75 16.32
CA LEU A 72 7.86 7.20 15.20
C LEU A 72 7.28 7.78 13.89
N ASN A 73 8.15 8.36 13.06
CA ASN A 73 7.82 8.82 11.72
C ASN A 73 8.44 7.89 10.68
N VAL A 74 7.61 7.22 9.88
CA VAL A 74 8.04 6.32 8.80
C VAL A 74 7.44 6.75 7.47
N GLU A 75 8.26 6.61 6.43
CA GLU A 75 7.91 6.96 5.06
C GLU A 75 7.92 5.69 4.24
N GLY A 76 6.87 5.48 3.45
CA GLY A 76 6.69 4.22 2.75
C GLY A 76 5.65 4.27 1.65
N TRP A 77 5.44 3.13 1.04
CA TRP A 77 4.33 2.88 0.13
C TRP A 77 3.34 1.94 0.80
N LEU A 78 2.07 2.32 0.81
CA LEU A 78 1.00 1.45 1.27
C LEU A 78 0.43 0.73 0.05
N LEU A 79 0.60 -0.59 -0.02
CA LEU A 79 0.06 -1.42 -1.09
C LEU A 79 -1.31 -1.91 -0.68
N MET A 80 -2.32 -1.63 -1.49
CA MET A 80 -3.68 -2.15 -1.32
C MET A 80 -4.13 -2.84 -2.60
N LYS A 81 -4.52 -4.12 -2.47
CA LYS A 81 -5.11 -4.90 -3.56
C LYS A 81 -6.50 -5.38 -3.16
N TRP A 82 -7.49 -5.15 -4.02
CA TRP A 82 -8.84 -5.67 -3.83
C TRP A 82 -9.48 -6.02 -5.18
N LYS A 83 -10.65 -6.65 -5.15
CA LYS A 83 -11.47 -6.89 -6.34
C LYS A 83 -12.70 -6.00 -6.29
N ASP A 84 -12.92 -5.23 -7.34
CA ASP A 84 -14.07 -4.38 -7.55
C ASP A 84 -15.01 -5.07 -8.56
N ALA A 85 -16.24 -5.37 -8.11
CA ALA A 85 -17.20 -6.09 -8.94
C ALA A 85 -17.68 -5.29 -10.16
N ASP A 86 -17.71 -3.96 -10.07
CA ASP A 86 -18.24 -3.06 -11.10
C ASP A 86 -17.19 -2.73 -12.18
N LEU A 87 -15.90 -2.94 -11.87
CA LEU A 87 -14.76 -2.70 -12.77
C LEU A 87 -14.29 -3.96 -13.53
N GLN A 88 -15.21 -4.80 -13.99
CA GLN A 88 -14.90 -5.96 -14.85
C GLN A 88 -15.31 -5.72 -16.30
N TRP A 89 -14.46 -6.03 -17.28
CA TRP A 89 -14.81 -5.89 -18.70
C TRP A 89 -14.15 -6.96 -19.57
N ASP A 90 -14.73 -7.17 -20.75
CA ASP A 90 -14.12 -7.98 -21.79
C ASP A 90 -13.17 -7.11 -22.65
N PRO A 91 -11.86 -7.38 -22.67
CA PRO A 91 -10.92 -6.65 -23.52
C PRO A 91 -11.32 -6.64 -25.01
N GLU A 92 -12.01 -7.67 -25.50
CA GLU A 92 -12.42 -7.76 -26.92
C GLU A 92 -13.39 -6.64 -27.32
N GLU A 93 -14.20 -6.12 -26.40
CA GLU A 93 -15.14 -5.01 -26.64
C GLU A 93 -14.47 -3.62 -26.70
N PHE A 94 -13.22 -3.53 -26.23
CA PHE A 94 -12.48 -2.29 -26.01
C PHE A 94 -11.06 -2.38 -26.59
N GLY A 95 -10.91 -2.91 -27.80
CA GLY A 95 -9.63 -2.86 -28.53
C GLY A 95 -8.48 -3.65 -27.89
N GLY A 96 -8.79 -4.59 -26.99
CA GLY A 96 -7.80 -5.38 -26.25
C GLY A 96 -7.25 -4.72 -25.00
N VAL A 97 -7.85 -3.62 -24.52
CA VAL A 97 -7.44 -2.93 -23.28
C VAL A 97 -7.65 -3.86 -22.09
N LYS A 98 -6.57 -4.15 -21.34
CA LYS A 98 -6.59 -5.03 -20.16
C LYS A 98 -6.41 -4.31 -18.83
N GLU A 99 -5.86 -3.10 -18.87
CA GLU A 99 -5.57 -2.29 -17.69
C GLU A 99 -6.00 -0.84 -17.93
N LEU A 100 -6.49 -0.19 -16.88
CA LEU A 100 -6.83 1.22 -16.84
C LEU A 100 -6.09 1.90 -15.68
N TYR A 101 -5.67 3.13 -15.92
CA TYR A 101 -5.04 3.99 -14.91
C TYR A 101 -6.03 5.08 -14.51
N ILE A 102 -6.71 4.87 -13.37
CA ILE A 102 -7.83 5.69 -12.90
C ILE A 102 -7.36 6.51 -11.71
N ASP A 103 -7.82 7.76 -11.59
CA ASP A 103 -7.57 8.55 -10.39
C ASP A 103 -8.29 7.93 -9.19
N SER A 104 -7.59 7.76 -8.06
CA SER A 104 -8.14 7.11 -6.86
C SER A 104 -9.37 7.81 -6.28
N SER A 105 -9.59 9.08 -6.63
CA SER A 105 -10.76 9.86 -6.24
C SER A 105 -12.01 9.55 -7.07
N ASP A 106 -11.90 8.85 -8.20
CA ASP A 106 -13.01 8.56 -9.11
C ASP A 106 -13.71 7.23 -8.83
N ILE A 107 -13.07 6.34 -8.07
CA ILE A 107 -13.64 5.05 -7.69
C ILE A 107 -13.67 4.87 -6.16
N TRP A 108 -14.32 3.80 -5.70
CA TRP A 108 -14.33 3.45 -4.29
C TRP A 108 -12.93 2.98 -3.88
N THR A 109 -12.47 3.45 -2.72
CA THR A 109 -11.23 3.01 -2.09
C THR A 109 -11.52 2.59 -0.65
N PRO A 110 -10.84 1.55 -0.13
CA PRO A 110 -11.05 1.11 1.25
C PRO A 110 -10.53 2.16 2.24
N ASP A 111 -11.22 2.32 3.35
CA ASP A 111 -10.91 3.27 4.42
C ASP A 111 -9.84 2.74 5.39
N ILE A 112 -8.69 2.34 4.84
CA ILE A 112 -7.58 1.80 5.64
C ILE A 112 -6.89 2.93 6.41
N ALA A 113 -6.95 2.84 7.74
CA ALA A 113 -6.39 3.81 8.66
C ALA A 113 -5.24 3.22 9.49
N LEU A 114 -4.32 4.09 9.92
CA LEU A 114 -3.36 3.82 10.99
C LEU A 114 -4.00 4.12 12.36
N TYR A 115 -4.21 3.08 13.18
CA TYR A 115 -4.91 3.24 14.46
C TYR A 115 -4.13 4.01 15.52
N GLU A 116 -2.82 3.84 15.55
CA GLU A 116 -1.94 4.52 16.50
C GLU A 116 -1.42 5.88 15.98
N SER A 117 -2.08 6.49 15.01
CA SER A 117 -1.66 7.78 14.47
C SER A 117 -1.64 8.86 15.56
N SER A 118 -0.53 9.58 15.70
CA SER A 118 -0.42 10.76 16.57
C SER A 118 -0.79 12.07 15.85
N SER A 119 -1.01 12.01 14.53
CA SER A 119 -1.48 13.13 13.72
C SER A 119 -2.90 12.88 13.21
N ALA A 120 -3.76 13.87 13.42
CA ALA A 120 -5.11 13.87 12.88
C ALA A 120 -5.15 14.00 11.34
N ASP A 121 -4.04 14.39 10.71
CA ASP A 121 -3.98 14.55 9.25
C ASP A 121 -3.40 13.31 8.55
N ASN A 122 -2.66 12.44 9.25
CA ASN A 122 -1.85 11.37 8.65
C ASN A 122 -2.40 9.95 8.88
N PHE A 123 -3.60 9.80 9.43
CA PHE A 123 -4.14 8.48 9.73
C PHE A 123 -4.72 7.77 8.49
N PHE A 124 -5.05 8.48 7.40
CA PHE A 124 -5.45 7.91 6.10
C PHE A 124 -4.42 8.23 4.99
N PRO A 125 -4.32 7.40 3.93
CA PRO A 125 -3.56 7.74 2.73
C PRO A 125 -4.15 8.96 2.03
N ARG A 126 -3.39 10.06 1.95
CA ARG A 126 -3.85 11.32 1.34
C ARG A 126 -3.48 11.48 -0.12
N ALA A 127 -2.55 10.66 -0.61
CA ALA A 127 -2.02 10.81 -1.96
C ALA A 127 -3.08 10.41 -3.00
N GLN A 128 -3.54 11.39 -3.78
CA GLN A 128 -4.41 11.19 -4.92
C GLN A 128 -3.59 10.74 -6.14
N VAL A 129 -2.91 9.60 -6.00
CA VAL A 129 -2.23 8.95 -7.12
C VAL A 129 -3.21 8.06 -7.87
N LYS A 130 -2.89 7.79 -9.13
CA LYS A 130 -3.62 6.82 -9.93
C LYS A 130 -3.47 5.41 -9.36
N LEU A 131 -4.47 4.60 -9.62
CA LEU A 131 -4.50 3.17 -9.37
C LEU A 131 -4.57 2.40 -10.68
N ILE A 132 -4.25 1.12 -10.62
CA ILE A 132 -4.32 0.20 -11.76
C ILE A 132 -5.53 -0.68 -11.56
N ALA A 133 -6.52 -0.56 -12.45
CA ALA A 133 -7.65 -1.49 -12.52
C ALA A 133 -7.41 -2.45 -13.69
N ARG A 134 -7.55 -3.76 -13.45
CA ARG A 134 -7.45 -4.80 -14.48
C ARG A 134 -8.83 -5.26 -14.91
N ASN A 135 -8.92 -5.80 -16.13
CA ASN A 135 -10.18 -6.26 -16.71
C ASN A 135 -10.90 -7.35 -15.89
N THR A 136 -10.17 -8.05 -15.02
CA THR A 136 -10.67 -9.04 -14.06
C THR A 136 -11.37 -8.43 -12.83
N GLY A 137 -11.37 -7.09 -12.70
CA GLY A 137 -11.85 -6.36 -11.53
C GLY A 137 -10.78 -6.21 -10.43
N GLU A 138 -9.58 -6.76 -10.60
CA GLU A 138 -8.50 -6.54 -9.65
C GLU A 138 -8.03 -5.08 -9.70
N VAL A 139 -7.93 -4.45 -8.53
CA VAL A 139 -7.44 -3.10 -8.36
C VAL A 139 -6.20 -3.11 -7.48
N LEU A 140 -5.16 -2.42 -7.93
CA LEU A 140 -3.94 -2.14 -7.18
C LEU A 140 -3.80 -0.63 -6.97
N TRP A 141 -3.75 -0.21 -5.72
CA TRP A 141 -3.47 1.17 -5.32
C TRP A 141 -2.24 1.22 -4.42
N VAL A 142 -1.27 2.07 -4.77
CA VAL A 142 0.02 2.18 -4.06
C VAL A 142 0.32 3.65 -3.72
N PRO A 143 -0.45 4.28 -2.80
CA PRO A 143 -0.17 5.63 -2.37
C PRO A 143 1.15 5.72 -1.56
N PRO A 144 1.97 6.76 -1.78
CA PRO A 144 3.00 7.13 -0.82
C PRO A 144 2.35 7.64 0.47
N VAL A 145 2.90 7.23 1.61
CA VAL A 145 2.39 7.59 2.94
C VAL A 145 3.52 8.01 3.88
N SER A 146 3.22 9.02 4.70
CA SER A 146 4.04 9.48 5.82
C SER A 146 3.27 9.18 7.10
N PHE A 147 3.61 8.08 7.76
CA PHE A 147 2.93 7.64 8.97
C PHE A 147 3.65 8.14 10.20
N GLN A 148 2.89 8.80 11.06
CA GLN A 148 3.33 9.29 12.36
C GLN A 148 2.60 8.51 13.46
N THR A 149 3.24 7.49 14.01
CA THR A 149 2.64 6.57 14.99
C THR A 149 3.12 6.86 16.41
N ILE A 150 2.23 6.69 17.40
CA ILE A 150 2.61 6.64 18.80
C ILE A 150 3.39 5.34 19.03
N CYS A 151 4.65 5.48 19.42
CA CYS A 151 5.51 4.36 19.80
C CYS A 151 5.88 4.47 21.29
N PRO A 152 5.28 3.67 22.18
CA PRO A 152 5.59 3.69 23.60
C PRO A 152 7.00 3.11 23.83
N LEU A 153 7.99 3.98 23.90
CA LEU A 153 9.38 3.58 24.09
C LEU A 153 9.62 3.09 25.51
N VAL A 154 10.50 2.11 25.65
CA VAL A 154 10.94 1.59 26.94
C VAL A 154 12.18 2.37 27.38
N PRO A 155 12.11 3.15 28.47
CA PRO A 155 13.26 3.92 28.95
C PRO A 155 14.44 3.00 29.31
N ASN A 156 15.66 3.44 28.99
CA ASN A 156 16.90 2.69 29.24
C ASN A 156 17.00 1.32 28.54
N SER A 157 16.15 1.04 27.54
CA SER A 157 16.24 -0.17 26.74
C SER A 157 17.10 0.04 25.49
N TYR A 158 17.90 -0.97 25.16
CA TYR A 158 18.63 -1.06 23.89
C TYR A 158 17.77 -1.55 22.73
N GLU A 159 16.56 -2.05 23.02
CA GLU A 159 15.59 -2.50 22.04
C GLU A 159 14.29 -1.70 22.15
N GLN A 160 13.70 -1.34 21.02
CA GLN A 160 12.40 -0.66 20.96
C GLN A 160 11.49 -1.40 19.97
N ARG A 161 10.19 -1.44 20.27
CA ARG A 161 9.19 -2.06 19.40
C ARG A 161 8.06 -1.06 19.16
N CYS A 162 7.84 -0.73 17.89
CA CYS A 162 6.80 0.21 17.48
C CYS A 162 5.80 -0.49 16.58
N ASN A 163 4.50 -0.23 16.80
CA ASN A 163 3.45 -0.83 15.99
C ASN A 163 2.90 0.15 14.96
N LEU A 164 2.58 -0.39 13.79
CA LEU A 164 1.73 0.23 12.78
C LEU A 164 0.55 -0.71 12.53
N THR A 165 -0.59 -0.44 13.15
CA THR A 165 -1.81 -1.22 12.93
C THR A 165 -2.65 -0.59 11.84
N LEU A 166 -2.82 -1.31 10.73
CA LEU A 166 -3.56 -0.89 9.57
C LEU A 166 -4.85 -1.70 9.45
N GLY A 167 -6.00 -1.03 9.38
CA GLY A 167 -7.30 -1.67 9.23
C GLY A 167 -8.38 -0.69 8.81
N SER A 168 -9.56 -1.19 8.48
CA SER A 168 -10.69 -0.31 8.14
C SER A 168 -11.17 0.44 9.37
N TRP A 169 -11.42 1.74 9.22
CA TRP A 169 -11.88 2.58 10.32
C TRP A 169 -13.35 2.33 10.68
N VAL A 170 -14.24 2.29 9.69
CA VAL A 170 -15.69 2.17 9.93
C VAL A 170 -16.25 0.78 9.59
N ARG A 171 -15.54 -0.04 8.82
CA ARG A 171 -16.06 -1.33 8.32
C ARG A 171 -15.56 -2.52 9.13
N SER A 172 -16.51 -3.31 9.63
CA SER A 172 -16.24 -4.61 10.25
C SER A 172 -15.86 -5.68 9.20
N ILE A 173 -15.50 -6.87 9.68
CA ILE A 173 -15.20 -8.07 8.87
C ILE A 173 -16.33 -8.46 7.88
N ARG A 174 -17.58 -8.04 8.12
CA ARG A 174 -18.71 -8.29 7.21
C ARG A 174 -18.61 -7.52 5.89
N ASP A 175 -17.87 -6.40 5.91
CA ASP A 175 -17.74 -5.50 4.77
C ASP A 175 -16.35 -5.57 4.16
N ILE A 176 -15.31 -5.46 5.00
CA ILE A 176 -13.91 -5.49 4.58
C ILE A 176 -13.19 -6.53 5.44
N ASP A 177 -12.60 -7.53 4.79
CA ASP A 177 -11.75 -8.53 5.43
C ASP A 177 -10.31 -8.31 4.97
N VAL A 178 -9.46 -7.80 5.87
CA VAL A 178 -8.08 -7.44 5.55
C VAL A 178 -7.12 -8.62 5.75
N HIS A 179 -6.15 -8.74 4.85
CA HIS A 179 -5.11 -9.77 4.90
C HIS A 179 -3.74 -9.16 4.59
N PRO A 180 -2.63 -9.70 5.13
CA PRO A 180 -1.30 -9.31 4.67
C PRO A 180 -1.14 -9.61 3.18
N ASP A 181 -0.52 -8.70 2.43
CA ASP A 181 -0.12 -8.95 1.05
C ASP A 181 1.15 -9.82 1.02
N PRO A 182 1.09 -11.09 0.56
CA PRO A 182 2.24 -12.00 0.60
C PRO A 182 3.38 -11.57 -0.33
N ASP A 183 3.10 -10.72 -1.32
CA ASP A 183 4.08 -10.21 -2.27
C ASP A 183 4.82 -8.97 -1.75
N THR A 184 4.41 -8.43 -0.60
CA THR A 184 5.07 -7.26 -0.02
C THR A 184 6.35 -7.68 0.67
N ASP A 185 7.46 -7.10 0.23
CA ASP A 185 8.70 -7.08 0.97
C ASP A 185 8.68 -5.90 1.97
N PRO A 186 8.50 -6.16 3.28
CA PRO A 186 8.38 -5.11 4.28
C PRO A 186 9.70 -4.40 4.58
N ASP A 187 10.82 -5.09 4.38
CA ASP A 187 12.17 -4.57 4.65
C ASP A 187 12.70 -3.76 3.47
N GLY A 188 12.04 -3.86 2.31
CA GLY A 188 12.28 -3.06 1.11
C GLY A 188 13.70 -3.18 0.60
N GLU A 189 13.96 -4.16 -0.27
CA GLU A 189 15.25 -4.44 -0.92
C GLU A 189 16.01 -3.15 -1.29
N SER A 190 16.89 -2.69 -0.41
CA SER A 190 17.93 -1.65 -0.61
C SER A 190 17.70 -0.21 -0.14
N PHE A 191 16.62 0.16 0.58
CA PHE A 191 16.38 1.60 0.85
C PHE A 191 16.14 2.07 2.28
N VAL A 192 15.98 1.20 3.29
CA VAL A 192 15.73 1.66 4.66
C VAL A 192 16.93 2.42 5.22
N ARG A 193 16.94 3.74 4.99
CA ARG A 193 17.83 4.67 5.68
C ARG A 193 17.27 4.85 7.08
N VAL A 194 17.72 4.01 8.00
CA VAL A 194 17.39 4.13 9.41
C VAL A 194 18.14 5.33 10.01
N HIS A 195 17.45 6.08 10.87
CA HIS A 195 18.00 7.16 11.70
C HIS A 195 19.37 6.81 12.32
N GLN A 196 20.25 7.80 12.51
CA GLN A 196 21.68 7.57 12.89
C GLN A 196 21.90 6.82 14.23
N LYS A 197 20.91 6.83 15.15
CA LYS A 197 20.99 6.20 16.48
C LYS A 197 20.45 4.76 16.53
N TRP A 198 19.42 4.44 15.74
CA TRP A 198 18.70 3.17 15.82
C TRP A 198 18.95 2.34 14.55
N GLU A 199 18.84 1.03 14.65
CA GLU A 199 18.91 0.08 13.55
C GLU A 199 17.62 -0.73 13.54
N LEU A 200 16.94 -0.79 12.39
CA LEU A 200 15.79 -1.68 12.20
C LEU A 200 16.35 -3.10 12.00
N ILE A 201 15.95 -4.02 12.86
CA ILE A 201 16.41 -5.41 12.84
C ILE A 201 15.47 -6.27 12.02
N ASP A 202 14.18 -6.14 12.25
CA ASP A 202 13.13 -6.92 11.60
C ASP A 202 11.78 -6.20 11.65
N VAL A 203 10.87 -6.63 10.78
CA VAL A 203 9.46 -6.25 10.80
C VAL A 203 8.61 -7.52 10.90
N ASN A 204 7.91 -7.69 12.01
CA ASN A 204 6.96 -8.79 12.19
C ASN A 204 5.54 -8.35 11.82
N ILE A 205 4.88 -9.11 10.94
CA ILE A 205 3.53 -8.80 10.44
C ILE A 205 2.54 -9.85 10.93
N ILE A 206 1.51 -9.41 11.65
CA ILE A 206 0.45 -10.29 12.15
C ILE A 206 -0.93 -9.72 11.82
N ARG A 207 -1.87 -10.60 11.45
CA ARG A 207 -3.29 -10.25 11.43
C ARG A 207 -3.85 -10.33 12.85
N LYS A 208 -4.66 -9.35 13.23
CA LYS A 208 -5.38 -9.31 14.49
C LYS A 208 -6.83 -8.90 14.27
N ASP A 209 -7.74 -9.70 14.82
CA ASP A 209 -9.16 -9.41 14.85
C ASP A 209 -9.53 -8.93 16.25
N ALA A 210 -10.21 -7.79 16.35
CA ALA A 210 -10.58 -7.18 17.63
C ALA A 210 -12.05 -6.77 17.66
N ILE A 211 -12.67 -6.91 18.83
CA ILE A 211 -13.97 -6.32 19.15
C ILE A 211 -13.71 -5.06 19.97
N TYR A 212 -14.29 -3.94 19.56
CA TYR A 212 -14.14 -2.66 20.24
C TYR A 212 -15.36 -2.36 21.11
N SER A 213 -15.20 -1.53 22.14
CA SER A 213 -16.28 -1.20 23.08
C SER A 213 -17.50 -0.54 22.44
N CYS A 214 -17.34 0.08 21.26
CA CYS A 214 -18.45 0.72 20.54
C CYS A 214 -19.41 -0.29 19.91
N CYS A 215 -18.91 -1.46 19.53
CA CYS A 215 -19.47 -2.22 18.42
C CYS A 215 -19.27 -3.73 18.64
N PRO A 216 -20.32 -4.57 18.49
CA PRO A 216 -20.24 -6.00 18.77
C PRO A 216 -19.49 -6.79 17.69
N GLU A 217 -19.23 -6.20 16.52
CA GLU A 217 -18.55 -6.85 15.41
C GLU A 217 -17.03 -6.94 15.57
N ASN A 218 -16.42 -7.92 14.87
CA ASN A 218 -14.98 -8.01 14.71
C ASN A 218 -14.47 -7.04 13.65
N TYR A 219 -13.37 -6.39 13.96
CA TYR A 219 -12.62 -5.50 13.08
C TYR A 219 -11.23 -6.10 12.84
N PRO A 220 -10.96 -6.64 11.64
CA PRO A 220 -9.66 -7.20 11.30
C PRO A 220 -8.66 -6.07 11.01
N SER A 221 -7.40 -6.30 11.35
CA SER A 221 -6.30 -5.35 11.17
C SER A 221 -4.97 -6.09 10.96
N ILE A 222 -4.02 -5.43 10.31
CA ILE A 222 -2.67 -5.92 10.09
C ILE A 222 -1.71 -5.09 10.94
N VAL A 223 -1.06 -5.73 11.90
CA VAL A 223 -0.10 -5.11 12.82
C VAL A 223 1.31 -5.36 12.29
N HIS A 224 2.01 -4.29 11.92
CA HIS A 224 3.43 -4.32 11.59
C HIS A 224 4.20 -3.89 12.85
N THR A 225 4.95 -4.81 13.44
CA THR A 225 5.81 -4.55 14.60
C THR A 225 7.23 -4.32 14.12
N LEU A 226 7.68 -3.08 14.19
CA LEU A 226 9.05 -2.70 13.83
C LEU A 226 9.94 -2.87 15.05
N HIS A 227 10.96 -3.71 14.91
CA HIS A 227 11.92 -3.98 15.97
C HIS A 227 13.21 -3.20 15.73
N PHE A 228 13.52 -2.30 16.66
CA PHE A 228 14.71 -1.46 16.63
C PHE A 228 15.72 -1.89 17.68
N LYS A 229 17.01 -1.78 17.33
CA LYS A 229 18.13 -1.92 18.24
C LYS A 229 18.99 -0.66 18.23
N LEU A 230 19.51 -0.27 19.39
CA LEU A 230 20.44 0.86 19.50
C LEU A 230 21.73 0.52 18.73
N ARG A 231 22.18 1.41 17.84
CA ARG A 231 23.50 1.29 17.22
C ARG A 231 24.54 1.52 18.30
N GLU A 232 25.29 0.47 18.65
CA GLU A 232 26.47 0.67 19.49
C GLU A 232 27.39 1.67 18.79
N ALA A 233 27.79 2.73 19.49
CA ALA A 233 28.76 3.67 18.96
C ALA A 233 30.01 2.89 18.53
N ARG A 234 30.38 2.96 17.24
CA ARG A 234 31.70 2.54 16.78
C ARG A 234 32.74 3.36 17.55
N GLY A 235 33.17 2.90 18.72
CA GLY A 235 34.17 3.59 19.53
C GLY A 235 34.04 3.60 21.05
N GLN A 236 33.23 2.76 21.70
CA GLN A 236 33.50 2.43 23.11
C GLN A 236 34.24 1.10 23.19
N ARG A 237 35.56 1.19 23.34
CA ARG A 237 36.39 0.07 23.81
C ARG A 237 35.71 -0.50 25.04
N SER A 238 35.51 -1.82 25.04
CA SER A 238 35.26 -2.60 26.24
C SER A 238 36.21 -2.12 27.35
N PRO A 239 35.77 -1.98 28.61
CA PRO A 239 36.71 -1.67 29.68
C PRO A 239 37.71 -2.81 29.73
N GLN A 240 38.95 -2.53 29.30
CA GLN A 240 40.05 -3.46 29.54
C GLN A 240 40.17 -3.59 31.05
N VAL A 241 39.95 -4.80 31.55
CA VAL A 241 40.25 -5.18 32.92
C VAL A 241 41.72 -4.84 33.15
N ALA A 242 41.98 -3.81 33.96
CA ALA A 242 43.33 -3.48 34.39
C ALA A 242 43.81 -4.60 35.32
N VAL A 243 44.62 -5.51 34.78
CA VAL A 243 45.37 -6.48 35.56
C VAL A 243 46.51 -5.72 36.24
N TYR A 244 46.31 -5.36 37.50
CA TYR A 244 47.40 -4.90 38.36
C TYR A 244 48.21 -6.13 38.78
N CYS A 245 49.38 -6.33 38.19
CA CYS A 245 50.43 -7.15 38.78
C CYS A 245 51.13 -6.29 39.85
N ASN A 246 50.89 -6.59 41.12
CA ASN A 246 51.71 -6.09 42.22
C ASN A 246 53.07 -6.82 42.23
N HIS A 247 54.09 -6.05 42.61
CA HIS A 247 55.50 -6.44 42.74
C HIS A 247 55.77 -7.71 43.53
#